data_AF-A0A6A2ZJD7-F1
#
_entry.id   AF-A0A6A2ZJD7-F1
#
_cell.length_a   1.000
_cell.length_b   1.000
_cell.length_c   1.000
_cell.angle_alpha   90.00
_cell.angle_beta   90.00
_cell.angle_gamma   90.00
#
_symmetry.space_group_name_H-M   'P 1'
#
loop_
_entity.id
_entity.type
_entity.pdbx_description
1 polymer ?
#
loop_
_entity_poly.entity_id
_entity_poly.type
_entity_poly.pdbx_seq_one_letter_code
_entity_poly.pdbx_strand_id
1 'polypeptide(L)'
;MALYMFNLHIPVGFGGLSIVAYILHQPVLDPQTQALSLLVIDVLELLANLFLLNSTVRPEKRLVDIFEFNLVERNWLLASALGFGILILIVFLTSIIIDVLYGVKDVNNPVLKEMLLRSDISKVACIIVYCIITPILEEVVYRGFMLASLVSTMDWKQAVVISAAVFSAAHFSGENFLQLFVIGCILGCSYCGTGNLCSSIVIHSLYNAFTLLVTFLS
;
A
#
# COMPACT_ATOMS: atom_id res chain seq x y z
N MET A 1 0.44 6.37 15.44
CA MET A 1 -0.49 5.80 14.45
C MET A 1 -1.74 6.65 14.24
N ALA A 2 -2.60 6.81 15.25
CA ALA A 2 -3.84 7.57 15.10
C ALA A 2 -3.62 8.99 14.53
N LEU A 3 -2.56 9.67 14.98
CA LEU A 3 -2.22 11.00 14.46
C LEU A 3 -1.87 10.97 12.96
N TYR A 4 -1.06 10.01 12.50
CA TYR A 4 -0.75 9.81 11.08
C TYR A 4 -1.99 9.41 10.27
N MET A 5 -2.75 8.41 10.72
CA MET A 5 -3.91 7.91 9.99
C MET A 5 -4.99 8.98 9.82
N PHE A 6 -5.38 9.65 10.91
CA PHE A 6 -6.51 10.59 10.87
C PHE A 6 -6.14 12.00 10.40
N ASN A 7 -4.87 12.42 10.49
CA ASN A 7 -4.48 13.78 10.09
C ASN A 7 -3.71 13.82 8.76
N LEU A 8 -3.14 12.70 8.33
CA LEU A 8 -2.35 12.64 7.10
C LEU A 8 -2.99 11.67 6.09
N HIS A 9 -2.96 10.37 6.35
CA HIS A 9 -3.30 9.35 5.36
C HIS A 9 -4.75 9.45 4.86
N ILE A 10 -5.73 9.52 5.76
CA ILE A 10 -7.15 9.56 5.37
C ILE A 10 -7.52 10.89 4.70
N PRO A 11 -7.16 12.08 5.25
CA PRO A 11 -7.48 13.34 4.58
C PRO A 11 -6.78 13.50 3.22
N VAL A 12 -5.52 13.05 3.11
CA VAL A 12 -4.70 13.25 1.91
C VAL A 12 -5.07 12.23 0.83
N GLY A 13 -5.23 10.95 1.17
CA GLY A 13 -5.57 9.89 0.22
C GLY A 13 -6.97 10.05 -0.40
N PHE A 14 -7.96 10.52 0.36
CA PHE A 14 -9.35 10.67 -0.13
C PHE A 14 -9.71 12.12 -0.51
N GLY A 15 -9.09 13.11 0.14
CA GLY A 15 -9.38 14.53 -0.08
C GLY A 15 -8.37 15.26 -0.96
N GLY A 16 -7.19 14.70 -1.19
CA GLY A 16 -6.07 15.38 -1.86
C GLY A 16 -6.41 15.89 -3.26
N LEU A 17 -7.01 15.04 -4.10
CA LEU A 17 -7.46 15.47 -5.44
C LEU A 17 -8.56 16.54 -5.39
N SER A 18 -9.44 16.50 -4.39
CA SER A 18 -10.48 17.52 -4.21
C SER A 18 -9.88 18.88 -3.82
N ILE A 19 -8.82 18.89 -3.00
CA ILE A 19 -8.08 20.10 -2.66
C ILE A 19 -7.39 20.68 -3.90
N VAL A 20 -6.76 19.84 -4.71
CA VAL A 20 -6.12 20.29 -5.96
C VAL A 20 -7.16 20.86 -6.92
N ALA A 21 -8.30 20.20 -7.09
CA ALA A 21 -9.41 20.70 -7.91
C ALA A 21 -9.88 22.08 -7.45
N TYR A 22 -10.03 22.27 -6.13
CA TYR A 22 -10.39 23.55 -5.53
C TYR A 22 -9.34 24.65 -5.80
N ILE A 23 -8.04 24.35 -5.61
CA ILE A 23 -6.93 25.28 -5.85
C ILE A 23 -6.85 25.70 -7.33
N LEU A 24 -7.07 24.75 -8.24
CA LEU A 24 -7.02 25.00 -9.69
C LEU A 24 -8.33 25.59 -10.24
N HIS A 25 -9.33 25.82 -9.39
CA HIS A 25 -10.66 26.28 -9.77
C HIS A 25 -11.31 25.39 -10.86
N GLN A 26 -11.07 24.09 -10.79
CA GLN A 26 -11.64 23.11 -11.71
C GLN A 26 -12.68 22.24 -10.99
N PRO A 27 -13.86 22.01 -11.57
CA PRO A 27 -14.87 21.13 -10.98
C PRO A 27 -14.44 19.66 -11.01
N VAL A 28 -13.69 19.27 -12.05
CA VAL A 28 -13.12 17.93 -12.24
C VAL A 28 -11.75 18.09 -12.88
N LEU A 29 -10.73 17.47 -12.29
CA LEU A 29 -9.37 17.46 -12.84
C LEU A 29 -9.29 16.53 -14.05
N ASP A 30 -8.57 16.93 -15.08
CA ASP A 30 -8.28 16.01 -16.19
C ASP A 30 -7.36 14.86 -15.73
N PRO A 31 -7.39 13.69 -16.40
CA PRO A 31 -6.68 12.50 -15.92
C PRO A 31 -5.16 12.68 -15.76
N GLN A 32 -4.52 13.53 -16.58
CA GLN A 32 -3.08 13.77 -16.43
C GLN A 32 -2.80 14.61 -15.19
N THR A 33 -3.62 15.63 -14.94
CA THR A 33 -3.52 16.43 -13.71
C THR A 33 -3.79 15.57 -12.48
N GLN A 34 -4.75 14.64 -12.54
CA GLN A 34 -4.98 13.66 -11.47
C GLN A 34 -3.72 12.81 -11.19
N ALA A 35 -3.10 12.24 -12.23
CA ALA A 35 -1.93 11.38 -12.08
C ALA A 35 -0.73 12.12 -11.45
N LEU A 36 -0.44 13.32 -11.94
CA LEU A 36 0.64 14.14 -11.41
C LEU A 36 0.34 14.63 -9.99
N SER A 37 -0.91 14.95 -9.70
CA SER A 37 -1.33 15.36 -8.35
C SER A 37 -1.17 14.21 -7.37
N LEU A 38 -1.63 13.00 -7.69
CA LEU A 38 -1.44 11.81 -6.85
C LEU A 38 0.04 11.56 -6.58
N LEU A 39 0.89 11.65 -7.60
CA LEU A 39 2.33 11.47 -7.42
C LEU A 39 2.91 12.49 -6.43
N VAL A 40 2.58 13.78 -6.58
CA VAL A 40 3.05 14.83 -5.66
C VAL A 40 2.52 14.60 -4.26
N ILE A 41 1.22 14.29 -4.14
CA ILE A 41 0.54 14.06 -2.88
C ILE A 41 1.18 12.90 -2.11
N ASP A 42 1.35 11.74 -2.73
CA ASP A 42 1.91 10.54 -2.09
C ASP A 42 3.38 10.72 -1.71
N VAL A 43 4.16 11.45 -2.53
CA VAL A 43 5.54 11.81 -2.19
C VAL A 43 5.58 12.71 -0.96
N LEU A 44 4.72 13.73 -0.90
CA LEU A 44 4.63 14.61 0.27
C LEU A 44 4.17 13.85 1.51
N GLU A 45 3.22 12.92 1.36
CA GLU A 45 2.77 12.07 2.45
C GLU A 45 3.89 11.18 2.97
N LEU A 46 4.64 10.53 2.07
CA LEU A 46 5.81 9.72 2.43
C LEU A 46 6.86 10.54 3.18
N LEU A 47 7.19 11.73 2.68
CA LEU A 47 8.17 12.60 3.34
C LEU A 47 7.69 13.06 4.72
N ALA A 48 6.43 13.48 4.84
CA ALA A 48 5.84 13.89 6.11
C ALA A 48 5.79 12.73 7.11
N ASN A 49 5.47 11.53 6.65
CA ASN A 49 5.45 10.33 7.48
C ASN A 49 6.85 9.95 7.98
N LEU A 50 7.85 9.94 7.09
CA LEU A 50 9.24 9.71 7.47
C LEU A 50 9.73 10.77 8.48
N PHE A 51 9.35 12.03 8.29
CA PHE A 51 9.65 13.11 9.25
C PHE A 51 8.99 12.88 10.61
N LEU A 52 7.70 12.53 10.65
CA LEU A 52 6.96 12.24 11.88
C LEU A 52 7.54 11.03 12.61
N LEU A 53 7.84 9.95 11.88
CA LEU A 53 8.49 8.77 12.43
C LEU A 53 9.85 9.15 13.04
N ASN A 54 10.69 9.91 12.32
CA ASN A 54 11.98 10.36 12.84
C ASN A 54 11.84 11.19 14.13
N SER A 55 10.79 11.99 14.22
CA SER A 55 10.54 12.88 15.37
C SER A 55 9.96 12.14 16.58
N THR A 56 9.34 10.98 16.36
CA THR A 56 8.66 10.20 17.42
C THR A 56 9.54 9.08 17.98
N VAL A 57 10.53 8.63 17.21
CA VAL A 57 11.48 7.60 17.65
C VAL A 57 12.41 8.21 18.70
N ARG A 58 12.69 7.45 19.77
CA ARG A 58 13.59 7.89 20.86
C ARG A 58 14.93 8.33 20.27
N PRO A 59 15.55 9.42 20.76
CA PRO A 59 16.80 9.97 20.19
C PRO A 59 17.98 8.98 20.19
N GLU A 60 17.89 7.90 20.97
CA GLU A 60 18.89 6.82 21.04
C GLU A 60 18.79 5.78 19.90
N LYS A 61 17.66 5.71 19.18
CA LYS A 61 17.48 4.84 18.00
C LYS A 61 17.24 5.70 16.77
N ARG A 62 18.03 5.54 15.72
CA ARG A 62 17.76 6.19 14.43
C ARG A 62 16.63 5.46 13.70
N LEU A 63 15.95 6.13 12.77
CA LEU A 63 15.04 5.45 11.84
C LEU A 63 15.73 4.28 11.14
N VAL A 64 17.00 4.48 10.77
CA VAL A 64 17.84 3.46 10.17
C VAL A 64 17.96 2.21 11.04
N ASP A 65 17.82 2.32 12.37
CA ASP A 65 17.91 1.21 13.34
C ASP A 65 16.57 0.47 13.52
N ILE A 66 15.45 1.11 13.18
CA ILE A 66 14.14 0.43 13.06
C ILE A 66 14.05 -0.29 11.72
N PHE A 67 14.65 0.31 10.70
CA PHE A 67 14.92 -0.32 9.43
C PHE A 67 16.24 -1.10 9.44
N GLU A 68 16.91 -1.29 10.58
CA GLU A 68 18.21 -1.97 10.59
C GLU A 68 17.92 -3.41 10.21
N PHE A 69 18.25 -3.66 8.95
CA PHE A 69 18.14 -4.91 8.29
C PHE A 69 19.03 -5.88 9.07
N ASN A 70 18.42 -6.65 9.97
CA ASN A 70 19.00 -7.92 10.37
C ASN A 70 18.97 -8.78 9.10
N LEU A 71 19.98 -8.60 8.26
CA LEU A 71 20.39 -9.47 7.17
C LEU A 71 20.88 -10.81 7.73
N VAL A 72 20.18 -11.35 8.73
CA VAL A 72 20.33 -12.72 9.18
C VAL A 72 19.85 -13.56 8.02
N GLU A 73 20.77 -13.92 7.13
CA GLU A 73 20.91 -15.02 6.15
C GLU A 73 19.67 -15.77 5.60
N ARG A 74 18.44 -15.34 5.89
CA ARG A 74 17.21 -15.86 5.29
C ARG A 74 17.10 -15.20 3.94
N ASN A 75 17.06 -16.03 2.91
CA ASN A 75 16.98 -15.60 1.52
C ASN A 75 15.64 -14.86 1.29
N TRP A 76 15.59 -13.58 1.65
CA TRP A 76 14.39 -12.76 1.61
C TRP A 76 13.89 -12.60 0.17
N LEU A 77 14.77 -12.69 -0.83
CA LEU A 77 14.39 -12.74 -2.24
C LEU A 77 13.55 -13.98 -2.56
N LEU A 78 13.99 -15.16 -2.10
CA LEU A 78 13.22 -16.39 -2.26
C LEU A 78 11.90 -16.32 -1.48
N ALA A 79 11.93 -15.79 -0.26
CA ALA A 79 10.72 -15.59 0.53
C ALA A 79 9.74 -14.61 -0.17
N SER A 80 10.24 -13.54 -0.79
CA SER A 80 9.44 -12.62 -1.59
C SER A 80 8.84 -13.29 -2.82
N ALA A 81 9.62 -14.09 -3.54
CA ALA A 81 9.13 -14.82 -4.71
C ALA A 81 8.03 -15.83 -4.35
N LEU A 82 8.23 -16.61 -3.28
CA LEU A 82 7.24 -17.53 -2.76
C LEU A 82 6.01 -16.80 -2.21
N GLY A 83 6.23 -15.72 -1.46
CA GLY A 83 5.17 -14.88 -0.91
C GLY A 83 4.31 -14.26 -2.01
N PHE A 84 4.92 -13.77 -3.08
CA PHE A 84 4.21 -13.27 -4.26
C PHE A 84 3.43 -14.38 -4.99
N GLY A 85 4.02 -15.56 -5.18
CA GLY A 85 3.31 -16.69 -5.76
C GLY A 85 2.09 -17.12 -4.94
N ILE A 86 2.24 -17.18 -3.62
CA ILE A 86 1.15 -17.46 -2.67
C ILE A 86 0.09 -16.35 -2.73
N LEU A 87 0.52 -15.09 -2.81
CA LEU A 87 -0.39 -13.94 -2.91
C LEU A 87 -1.28 -14.05 -4.14
N ILE A 88 -0.69 -14.25 -5.32
CA ILE A 88 -1.45 -14.39 -6.57
C ILE A 88 -2.41 -15.57 -6.51
N LEU A 89 -1.96 -16.72 -5.98
CA LEU A 89 -2.80 -17.90 -5.84
C LEU A 89 -4.00 -17.63 -4.91
N ILE A 90 -3.77 -17.10 -3.72
CA ILE A 90 -4.84 -16.85 -2.75
C ILE A 90 -5.78 -15.78 -3.28
N VAL A 91 -5.27 -14.69 -3.85
CA VAL A 91 -6.08 -13.64 -4.46
C VAL A 91 -6.99 -14.22 -5.54
N PHE A 92 -6.45 -15.01 -6.47
CA PHE A 92 -7.24 -15.67 -7.51
C PHE A 92 -8.34 -16.57 -6.94
N LEU A 93 -8.02 -17.38 -5.93
CA LEU A 93 -9.01 -18.23 -5.25
C LEU A 93 -10.10 -17.41 -4.55
N THR A 94 -9.72 -16.33 -3.86
CA THR A 94 -10.69 -15.44 -3.21
C THR A 94 -11.56 -14.70 -4.22
N SER A 95 -11.02 -14.32 -5.38
CA SER A 95 -11.80 -13.69 -6.47
C SER A 95 -12.84 -14.64 -7.02
N ILE A 96 -12.52 -15.92 -7.25
CA ILE A 96 -13.51 -16.94 -7.66
C ILE A 96 -14.65 -17.04 -6.63
N ILE A 97 -14.32 -17.08 -5.34
CA ILE A 97 -15.33 -17.17 -4.28
C ILE A 97 -16.23 -15.94 -4.29
N ILE A 98 -15.65 -14.74 -4.44
CA ILE A 98 -16.39 -13.48 -4.50
C ILE A 98 -17.31 -13.46 -5.73
N ASP A 99 -16.81 -13.86 -6.90
CA ASP A 99 -17.58 -13.91 -8.15
C ASP A 99 -18.76 -14.89 -8.06
N VAL A 100 -18.57 -16.02 -7.39
CA VAL A 100 -19.65 -17.01 -7.16
C VAL A 100 -20.71 -16.47 -6.20
N LEU A 101 -20.32 -15.74 -5.16
CA LEU A 101 -21.24 -15.24 -4.13
C LEU A 101 -21.99 -13.97 -4.54
N TYR A 102 -21.30 -13.05 -5.20
CA TYR A 102 -21.80 -11.69 -5.47
C TYR A 102 -21.93 -11.37 -6.97
N GLY A 103 -21.57 -12.31 -7.84
CA GLY A 103 -21.50 -12.12 -9.28
C GLY A 103 -20.17 -11.51 -9.73
N VAL A 104 -19.83 -11.73 -10.99
CA VAL A 104 -18.61 -11.17 -11.61
C VAL A 104 -18.71 -9.64 -11.58
N LYS A 105 -17.81 -9.01 -10.85
CA LYS A 105 -17.62 -7.56 -10.89
C LYS A 105 -16.34 -7.26 -11.66
N ASP A 106 -16.41 -6.28 -12.55
CA ASP A 106 -15.22 -5.78 -13.20
C ASP A 106 -14.27 -5.22 -12.15
N VAL A 107 -13.02 -5.71 -12.17
CA VAL A 107 -11.89 -5.16 -11.39
C VAL A 107 -11.48 -3.77 -11.93
N ASN A 108 -12.23 -3.23 -12.88
CA ASN A 108 -11.90 -2.01 -13.60
C ASN A 108 -12.09 -0.80 -12.69
N ASN A 109 -10.98 -0.14 -12.40
CA ASN A 109 -11.00 1.25 -11.93
C ASN A 109 -10.99 2.16 -13.18
N PRO A 110 -12.15 2.66 -13.64
CA PRO A 110 -12.23 3.42 -14.89
C PRO A 110 -11.39 4.70 -14.83
N VAL A 111 -11.33 5.34 -13.65
CA VAL A 111 -10.52 6.55 -13.45
C VAL A 111 -9.04 6.24 -13.64
N LEU A 112 -8.54 5.18 -12.99
CA LEU A 112 -7.14 4.76 -13.16
C LEU A 112 -6.83 4.38 -14.61
N LYS A 113 -7.75 3.70 -15.30
CA LYS A 113 -7.61 3.34 -16.71
C LYS A 113 -7.52 4.58 -17.60
N GLU A 114 -8.39 5.58 -17.37
CA GLU A 114 -8.32 6.86 -18.09
C GLU A 114 -6.99 7.58 -17.86
N MET A 115 -6.48 7.59 -16.62
CA MET A 115 -5.17 8.16 -16.30
C MET A 115 -4.03 7.45 -17.02
N LEU A 116 -4.06 6.11 -17.09
CA LEU A 116 -3.04 5.31 -17.78
C LEU A 116 -3.03 5.52 -19.30
N LEU A 117 -4.21 5.73 -19.90
CA LEU A 117 -4.37 5.91 -21.35
C LEU A 117 -4.19 7.36 -21.80
N ARG A 118 -4.17 8.33 -20.88
CA ARG A 118 -4.16 9.76 -21.22
C ARG A 118 -2.89 10.24 -21.93
N SER A 119 -1.71 9.92 -21.40
CA SER A 119 -0.41 10.32 -21.94
C SER A 119 0.72 9.50 -21.32
N ASP A 120 1.90 9.50 -21.94
CA ASP A 120 3.06 8.78 -21.40
C ASP A 120 3.53 9.35 -20.06
N ILE A 121 3.44 10.66 -19.86
CA ILE A 121 3.75 11.30 -18.57
C ILE A 121 2.77 10.82 -17.50
N SER A 122 1.47 10.81 -17.80
CA SER A 122 0.43 10.32 -16.88
C SER A 122 0.64 8.85 -16.51
N LYS A 123 0.97 8.03 -17.51
CA LYS A 123 1.27 6.59 -17.34
C LYS A 123 2.49 6.37 -16.45
N VAL A 124 3.59 7.08 -16.70
CA VAL A 124 4.80 7.00 -15.87
C VAL A 124 4.51 7.45 -14.44
N ALA A 125 3.75 8.53 -14.27
CA ALA A 125 3.34 8.98 -12.94
C ALA A 125 2.51 7.93 -12.19
N CYS A 126 1.56 7.27 -12.88
CA CYS A 126 0.77 6.17 -12.31
C CYS A 126 1.66 4.98 -11.91
N ILE A 127 2.62 4.58 -12.75
CA ILE A 127 3.54 3.49 -12.42
C ILE A 127 4.37 3.83 -11.19
N ILE A 128 4.93 5.04 -11.11
CA ILE A 128 5.74 5.45 -9.97
C ILE A 128 4.91 5.48 -8.68
N VAL A 129 3.72 6.08 -8.72
CA VAL A 129 2.90 6.20 -7.51
C VAL A 129 2.39 4.82 -7.06
N TYR A 130 1.68 4.08 -7.91
CA TYR A 130 1.03 2.82 -7.54
C TYR A 130 2.01 1.66 -7.27
N CYS A 131 3.13 1.60 -7.98
CA CYS A 131 4.06 0.47 -7.88
C CYS A 131 5.26 0.75 -6.95
N ILE A 132 5.53 2.01 -6.60
CA ILE A 132 6.73 2.37 -5.83
C ILE A 132 6.37 3.20 -4.60
N ILE A 133 5.79 4.39 -4.78
CA ILE A 133 5.60 5.33 -3.66
C ILE A 133 4.56 4.81 -2.68
N THR A 134 3.36 4.43 -3.15
CA THR A 134 2.28 3.94 -2.29
C THR A 134 2.69 2.66 -1.54
N PRO A 135 3.28 1.62 -2.19
CA PRO A 135 3.78 0.45 -1.45
C PRO A 135 4.82 0.79 -0.39
N ILE A 136 5.79 1.67 -0.68
CA ILE A 136 6.80 2.08 0.32
C ILE A 136 6.12 2.79 1.49
N LEU A 137 5.25 3.74 1.21
CA LEU A 137 4.50 4.49 2.21
C LEU A 137 3.71 3.55 3.13
N GLU A 138 2.90 2.68 2.54
CA GLU A 138 2.03 1.77 3.28
C GLU A 138 2.84 0.73 4.08
N GLU A 139 3.87 0.13 3.49
CA GLU A 139 4.68 -0.85 4.23
C GLU A 139 5.43 -0.21 5.40
N VAL A 140 5.96 1.01 5.24
CA VAL A 140 6.58 1.75 6.35
C VAL A 140 5.60 1.97 7.50
N VAL A 141 4.35 2.34 7.20
CA VAL A 141 3.29 2.58 8.19
C VAL A 141 2.84 1.29 8.86
N TYR A 142 2.33 0.37 8.04
CA TYR A 142 1.59 -0.77 8.55
C TYR A 142 2.54 -1.86 9.05
N ARG A 143 3.70 -2.06 8.42
CA ARG A 143 4.64 -3.13 8.80
C ARG A 143 5.78 -2.58 9.65
N GLY A 144 6.47 -1.56 9.14
CA GLY A 144 7.62 -0.95 9.82
C GLY A 144 7.28 -0.29 11.16
N PHE A 145 6.08 0.29 11.28
CA PHE A 145 5.66 0.95 12.52
C PHE A 145 4.57 0.17 13.27
N MET A 146 3.41 -0.08 12.67
CA MET A 146 2.26 -0.66 13.39
C MET A 146 2.51 -2.09 13.82
N LEU A 147 2.82 -2.97 12.87
CA LEU A 147 3.03 -4.39 13.12
C LEU A 147 4.22 -4.60 14.05
N ALA A 148 5.34 -3.89 13.79
CA ALA A 148 6.49 -3.90 14.68
C ALA A 148 6.14 -3.51 16.12
N SER A 149 5.32 -2.47 16.31
CA SER A 149 4.84 -2.05 17.63
C SER A 149 3.92 -3.10 18.27
N LEU A 150 3.00 -3.71 17.51
CA LEU A 150 2.08 -4.73 18.03
C LEU A 150 2.85 -5.98 18.47
N VAL A 151 3.76 -6.50 17.62
CA VAL A 151 4.58 -7.68 17.91
C VAL A 151 5.43 -7.50 19.18
N SER A 152 5.79 -6.26 19.55
CA SER A 152 6.51 -5.99 20.81
C SER A 152 5.67 -6.22 22.08
N THR A 153 4.35 -6.36 21.95
CA THR A 153 3.39 -6.44 23.07
C THR A 153 2.44 -7.64 23.01
N MET A 154 2.37 -8.36 21.90
CA MET A 154 1.47 -9.51 21.72
C MET A 154 2.06 -10.55 20.74
N ASP A 155 1.40 -11.72 20.64
CA ASP A 155 1.80 -12.76 19.69
C ASP A 155 1.78 -12.25 18.25
N TRP A 156 2.77 -12.66 17.45
CA TRP A 156 2.96 -12.13 16.11
C TRP A 156 1.80 -12.44 15.17
N LYS A 157 1.09 -13.58 15.34
CA LYS A 157 -0.05 -13.93 14.48
C LYS A 157 -1.22 -12.99 14.74
N GLN A 158 -1.48 -12.70 16.02
CA GLN A 158 -2.51 -11.74 16.42
C GLN A 158 -2.17 -10.34 15.91
N ALA A 159 -0.91 -9.93 16.03
CA ALA A 159 -0.42 -8.66 15.53
C ALA A 159 -0.61 -8.52 14.00
N VAL A 160 -0.30 -9.58 13.23
CA VAL A 160 -0.52 -9.61 11.77
C VAL A 160 -2.00 -9.45 11.44
N VAL A 161 -2.89 -10.18 12.11
CA VAL A 161 -4.35 -10.10 11.87
C VAL A 161 -4.87 -8.70 12.16
N ILE A 162 -4.51 -8.12 13.30
CA ILE A 162 -4.94 -6.76 13.66
C ILE A 162 -4.39 -5.75 12.65
N SER A 163 -3.12 -5.87 12.27
CA SER A 163 -2.50 -4.98 11.31
C SER A 163 -3.15 -5.05 9.94
N ALA A 164 -3.47 -6.26 9.47
CA ALA A 164 -4.15 -6.49 8.20
C ALA A 164 -5.59 -5.94 8.20
N ALA A 165 -6.30 -6.08 9.33
CA ALA A 165 -7.64 -5.52 9.48
C ALA A 165 -7.63 -3.99 9.42
N VAL A 166 -6.67 -3.34 10.09
CA VAL A 166 -6.52 -1.88 10.05
C VAL A 166 -6.11 -1.41 8.65
N PHE A 167 -5.16 -2.08 8.00
CA PHE A 167 -4.77 -1.82 6.60
C PHE A 167 -5.98 -1.86 5.67
N SER A 168 -6.77 -2.93 5.75
CA SER A 168 -7.97 -3.09 4.93
C SER A 168 -9.04 -2.03 5.24
N ALA A 169 -9.30 -1.74 6.51
CA ALA A 169 -10.28 -0.73 6.91
C ALA A 169 -9.91 0.68 6.44
N ALA A 170 -8.61 1.01 6.41
CA ALA A 170 -8.11 2.32 5.98
C ALA A 170 -8.42 2.66 4.51
N HIS A 171 -8.70 1.64 3.69
CA HIS A 171 -9.07 1.83 2.29
C HIS A 171 -10.54 2.21 2.09
N PHE A 172 -11.38 2.14 3.14
CA PHE A 172 -12.81 2.47 3.10
C PHE A 172 -13.61 1.79 1.97
N SER A 173 -13.14 0.64 1.48
CA SER A 173 -13.83 -0.16 0.46
C SER A 173 -14.37 -1.43 1.11
N GLY A 174 -15.67 -1.46 1.36
CA GLY A 174 -16.35 -2.65 1.88
C GLY A 174 -16.24 -3.84 0.92
N GLU A 175 -16.26 -3.56 -0.39
CA GLU A 175 -16.15 -4.59 -1.44
C GLU A 175 -14.75 -5.22 -1.47
N ASN A 176 -13.70 -4.40 -1.36
CA ASN A 176 -12.32 -4.89 -1.41
C ASN A 176 -11.79 -5.34 -0.05
N PHE A 177 -12.58 -5.21 1.02
CA PHE A 177 -12.11 -5.43 2.39
C PHE A 177 -11.51 -6.83 2.57
N LEU A 178 -12.20 -7.88 2.13
CA LEU A 178 -11.70 -9.24 2.30
C LEU A 178 -10.37 -9.45 1.56
N GLN A 179 -10.28 -8.92 0.34
CA GLN A 179 -9.10 -9.06 -0.50
C GLN A 179 -7.91 -8.28 0.06
N LEU A 180 -8.12 -7.03 0.48
CA LEU A 180 -7.11 -6.20 1.14
C LEU A 180 -6.67 -6.77 2.48
N PHE A 181 -7.57 -7.39 3.24
CA PHE A 181 -7.24 -8.08 4.48
C PHE A 181 -6.32 -9.28 4.22
N VAL A 182 -6.59 -10.08 3.18
CA VAL A 182 -5.75 -11.23 2.80
C VAL A 182 -4.37 -10.78 2.33
N ILE A 183 -4.30 -9.79 1.45
CA ILE A 183 -3.04 -9.15 1.03
C ILE A 183 -2.29 -8.65 2.28
N GLY A 184 -3.04 -7.98 3.17
CA GLY A 184 -2.61 -7.50 4.48
C GLY A 184 -1.85 -8.54 5.28
N CYS A 185 -2.47 -9.72 5.44
CA CYS A 185 -1.94 -10.86 6.17
C CYS A 185 -0.67 -11.42 5.54
N ILE A 186 -0.64 -11.57 4.21
CA ILE A 186 0.51 -12.17 3.50
C ILE A 186 1.74 -11.26 3.61
N LEU A 187 1.56 -9.95 3.41
CA LEU A 187 2.62 -8.96 3.58
C LEU A 187 3.14 -8.91 5.03
N GLY A 188 2.23 -9.00 6.01
CA GLY A 188 2.59 -9.06 7.44
C GLY A 188 3.36 -10.33 7.80
N CYS A 189 2.90 -11.49 7.32
CA CYS A 189 3.60 -12.76 7.47
C CYS A 189 4.98 -12.76 6.81
N SER A 190 5.12 -12.13 5.64
CA SER A 190 6.42 -11.98 4.97
C SER A 190 7.38 -11.14 5.80
N TYR A 191 6.90 -10.02 6.35
CA TYR A 191 7.70 -9.17 7.23
C TYR A 191 8.14 -9.91 8.49
N CYS A 192 7.21 -10.55 9.23
CA CYS A 192 7.55 -11.32 10.44
C CYS A 192 8.43 -12.54 10.13
N GLY A 193 8.23 -13.18 8.98
CA GLY A 193 8.98 -14.37 8.56
C GLY A 193 10.39 -14.06 8.06
N THR A 194 10.61 -12.89 7.45
CA THR A 194 11.91 -12.49 6.91
C THR A 194 12.68 -11.54 7.82
N GLY A 195 11.99 -10.81 8.70
CA GLY A 195 12.55 -9.67 9.43
C GLY A 195 12.94 -8.50 8.52
N ASN A 196 12.51 -8.51 7.25
CA ASN A 196 12.95 -7.55 6.24
C ASN A 196 11.75 -6.86 5.58
N LEU A 197 11.65 -5.55 5.76
CA LEU A 197 10.59 -4.73 5.16
C LEU A 197 10.63 -4.72 3.64
N CYS A 198 11.83 -4.82 3.04
CA CYS A 198 11.98 -4.91 1.58
C CYS A 198 11.26 -6.13 1.01
N SER A 199 11.10 -7.21 1.78
CA SER A 199 10.34 -8.36 1.30
C SER A 199 8.88 -8.00 1.04
N SER A 200 8.23 -7.37 2.02
CA SER A 200 6.84 -6.94 1.89
C SER A 200 6.68 -5.82 0.85
N ILE A 201 7.61 -4.86 0.79
CA ILE A 201 7.61 -3.81 -0.25
C ILE A 201 7.65 -4.44 -1.65
N VAL A 202 8.56 -5.38 -1.91
CA VAL A 202 8.67 -6.02 -3.23
C VAL A 202 7.42 -6.82 -3.57
N ILE A 203 6.87 -7.62 -2.65
CA ILE A 203 5.63 -8.36 -2.90
C ILE A 203 4.49 -7.40 -3.23
N HIS A 204 4.35 -6.32 -2.46
CA HIS A 204 3.29 -5.32 -2.63
C HIS A 204 3.44 -4.57 -3.96
N SER A 205 4.64 -4.07 -4.27
CA SER A 205 4.96 -3.44 -5.55
C SER A 205 4.65 -4.32 -6.75
N LEU A 206 5.00 -5.62 -6.68
CA LEU A 206 4.71 -6.58 -7.76
C LEU A 206 3.21 -6.82 -7.90
N TYR A 207 2.48 -6.90 -6.79
CA TYR A 207 1.03 -7.07 -6.81
C TYR A 207 0.32 -5.84 -7.41
N ASN A 208 0.75 -4.64 -7.04
CA ASN A 208 0.21 -3.41 -7.60
C ASN A 208 0.56 -3.29 -9.09
N ALA A 209 1.78 -3.64 -9.49
CA ALA A 209 2.16 -3.67 -10.90
C ALA A 209 1.32 -4.66 -11.71
N PHE A 210 1.04 -5.85 -11.16
CA PHE A 210 0.15 -6.82 -11.77
C PHE A 210 -1.28 -6.25 -11.93
N THR A 211 -1.83 -5.66 -10.88
CA THR A 211 -3.18 -5.05 -10.91
C THR A 211 -3.26 -3.88 -11.88
N LEU A 212 -2.22 -3.04 -11.94
CA LEU A 212 -2.10 -1.93 -12.88
C LEU A 212 -2.05 -2.42 -14.32
N LEU A 213 -1.30 -3.49 -14.59
CA LEU A 213 -1.23 -4.14 -15.90
C LEU A 213 -2.59 -4.72 -16.30
N VAL A 214 -3.28 -5.41 -15.40
CA VAL A 214 -4.64 -5.93 -15.66
C VAL A 214 -5.60 -4.78 -15.98
N THR A 215 -5.55 -3.69 -15.22
CA THR A 215 -6.37 -2.48 -15.46
C THR A 215 -6.08 -1.87 -16.84
N PHE A 216 -4.81 -1.83 -17.24
CA PHE A 216 -4.40 -1.31 -18.54
C PHE A 216 -4.88 -2.18 -19.72
N LEU A 217 -4.96 -3.51 -19.53
CA LEU A 217 -5.32 -4.48 -20.57
C LEU A 217 -6.82 -4.79 -20.65
N SER A 218 -7.57 -4.54 -19.58
CA SER A 218 -9.04 -4.55 -19.59
C SER A 218 -9.58 -3.55 -20.61
#